data_AF-A0A935PQL6-F1
#
_entry.id   AF-A0A935PQL6-F1
#
_cell.length_a   1.000
_cell.length_b   1.000
_cell.length_c   1.000
_cell.angle_alpha   90.00
_cell.angle_beta   90.00
_cell.angle_gamma   90.00
#
_symmetry.space_group_name_H-M   'P 1'
#
loop_
_entity.id
_entity.type
_entity.pdbx_description
1 polymer ?
#
loop_
_entity_poly.entity_id
_entity_poly.type
_entity_poly.pdbx_seq_one_letter_code
_entity_poly.pdbx_strand_id
1 'polypeptide(L)'
;MQAICRDIGPPVLAAWESSGVRFEATLKPLYAAKTGEGFVRVQGRKDSIVRPAELQGRIVRKDGNTPTELRFGFARRDEVLSPHAIPVPPHGTVWHTFVFTGLPPIDFPGRLELPAMIVDGVLVPMPAFDFEIRPWAGFAPINC
;
A
#
# COMPACT_ATOMS: atom_id res chain seq x y z
N MET A 1 -2.05 -12.85 -11.68
CA MET A 1 -2.79 -12.10 -10.64
C MET A 1 -3.43 -10.91 -11.31
N GLN A 2 -4.73 -10.73 -11.17
CA GLN A 2 -5.46 -9.61 -11.74
C GLN A 2 -5.81 -8.67 -10.58
N ALA A 3 -5.25 -7.47 -10.59
CA ALA A 3 -5.70 -6.42 -9.69
C ALA A 3 -7.11 -6.00 -10.12
N ILE A 4 -7.93 -5.54 -9.17
CA ILE A 4 -9.28 -5.06 -9.47
C ILE A 4 -9.26 -3.53 -9.40
N CYS A 5 -9.14 -2.91 -10.57
CA CYS A 5 -9.39 -1.48 -10.78
C CYS A 5 -10.90 -1.18 -10.67
N ARG A 6 -11.30 -0.17 -9.90
CA ARG A 6 -12.64 0.42 -9.97
C ARG A 6 -12.51 1.87 -10.43
N ASP A 7 -12.91 2.15 -11.67
CA ASP A 7 -12.78 3.45 -12.34
C ASP A 7 -13.91 4.46 -12.02
N ILE A 8 -14.51 4.41 -10.83
CA ILE A 8 -15.59 5.33 -10.45
C ILE A 8 -15.20 6.10 -9.19
N GLY A 9 -14.69 7.34 -9.38
CA GLY A 9 -14.12 8.18 -8.32
C GLY A 9 -12.71 7.73 -7.89
N PRO A 10 -11.85 8.60 -7.30
CA PRO A 10 -10.43 8.30 -7.11
C PRO A 10 -10.16 7.02 -6.31
N PRO A 11 -9.56 5.96 -6.89
CA PRO A 11 -8.88 4.97 -6.07
C PRO A 11 -7.46 5.48 -5.86
N VAL A 12 -7.22 6.10 -4.70
CA VAL A 12 -5.84 6.32 -4.22
C VAL A 12 -5.22 5.03 -3.68
N LEU A 13 -5.92 3.90 -3.88
CA LEU A 13 -5.71 2.62 -3.22
C LEU A 13 -5.63 1.53 -4.30
N ALA A 14 -4.51 0.81 -4.34
CA ALA A 14 -4.39 -0.44 -5.08
C ALA A 14 -4.85 -1.59 -4.19
N ALA A 15 -5.69 -2.49 -4.71
CA ALA A 15 -6.14 -3.69 -3.99
C ALA A 15 -5.85 -4.94 -4.82
N TRP A 16 -5.34 -5.98 -4.16
CA TRP A 16 -4.99 -7.24 -4.83
C TRP A 16 -5.02 -8.42 -3.86
N GLU A 17 -4.93 -9.61 -4.41
CA GLU A 17 -4.79 -10.86 -3.65
C GLU A 17 -3.47 -11.55 -4.03
N SER A 18 -2.74 -12.00 -3.02
CA SER A 18 -1.51 -12.77 -3.18
C SER A 18 -1.47 -13.94 -2.20
N SER A 19 -1.30 -15.15 -2.73
CA SER A 19 -1.27 -16.38 -1.93
C SER A 19 -2.49 -16.54 -1.01
N GLY A 20 -3.68 -16.15 -1.48
CA GLY A 20 -4.93 -16.17 -0.71
C GLY A 20 -5.06 -15.06 0.36
N VAL A 21 -4.10 -14.13 0.42
CA VAL A 21 -4.11 -12.99 1.33
C VAL A 21 -4.48 -11.74 0.56
N ARG A 22 -5.45 -10.98 1.05
CA ARG A 22 -5.87 -9.71 0.46
C ARG A 22 -5.03 -8.57 0.99
N PHE A 23 -4.64 -7.68 0.08
CA PHE A 23 -3.81 -6.51 0.36
C PHE A 23 -4.41 -5.25 -0.22
N GLU A 24 -4.15 -4.13 0.46
CA GLU A 24 -4.53 -2.81 -0.02
C GLU A 24 -3.42 -1.80 0.30
N ALA A 25 -3.01 -0.98 -0.67
CA ALA A 25 -1.90 -0.03 -0.50
C ALA A 25 -2.19 1.34 -1.10
N THR A 26 -1.67 2.40 -0.46
CA THR A 26 -1.75 3.79 -0.94
C THR A 26 -0.48 4.56 -0.61
N LEU A 27 -0.10 5.53 -1.44
CA LEU A 27 1.00 6.47 -1.19
C LEU A 27 0.56 7.82 -0.63
N LYS A 28 -0.73 8.14 -0.69
CA LYS A 28 -1.22 9.45 -0.25
C LYS A 28 -2.66 9.33 0.28
N PRO A 29 -2.85 9.11 1.57
CA PRO A 29 -4.16 8.90 2.14
C PRO A 29 -4.92 10.22 2.29
N LEU A 30 -4.56 11.35 1.64
CA LEU A 30 -5.18 12.66 1.91
C LEU A 30 -6.66 12.80 1.47
N TYR A 31 -7.32 11.69 1.13
CA TYR A 31 -8.78 11.56 1.12
C TYR A 31 -9.36 10.75 2.31
N ALA A 32 -8.52 10.07 3.10
CA ALA A 32 -8.84 9.23 4.26
C ALA A 32 -8.13 9.62 5.59
N ALA A 33 -6.96 10.27 5.56
CA ALA A 33 -6.20 10.70 6.74
C ALA A 33 -5.30 11.92 6.42
N LYS A 34 -5.35 12.96 7.27
CA LYS A 34 -4.63 14.24 7.11
C LYS A 34 -3.09 14.15 7.29
N THR A 35 -2.50 12.97 7.24
CA THR A 35 -1.12 12.74 7.70
C THR A 35 -0.07 12.76 6.59
N GLY A 36 -0.46 12.67 5.32
CA GLY A 36 0.49 12.63 4.19
C GLY A 36 1.30 11.33 4.10
N GLU A 37 0.93 10.29 4.86
CA GLU A 37 1.67 9.02 4.98
C GLU A 37 1.02 7.89 4.17
N GLY A 38 1.74 7.23 3.27
CA GLY A 38 1.22 6.01 2.63
C GLY A 38 1.05 4.84 3.61
N PHE A 39 0.28 3.82 3.22
CA PHE A 39 0.11 2.59 4.01
C PHE A 39 -0.02 1.34 3.13
N VAL A 40 0.20 0.19 3.76
CA VAL A 40 -0.23 -1.15 3.29
C VAL A 40 -1.09 -1.78 4.38
N ARG A 41 -2.20 -2.38 3.97
CA ARG A 41 -3.07 -3.21 4.80
C ARG A 41 -3.01 -4.64 4.30
N VAL A 42 -3.01 -5.57 5.25
CA VAL A 42 -3.07 -7.01 5.01
C VAL A 42 -4.30 -7.56 5.72
N GLN A 43 -5.17 -8.23 4.99
CA GLN A 43 -6.30 -8.93 5.59
C GLN A 43 -5.81 -10.27 6.14
N GLY A 44 -5.98 -10.50 7.43
CA GLY A 44 -5.63 -11.76 8.07
C GLY A 44 -6.61 -12.11 9.17
N ARG A 45 -6.46 -13.29 9.79
CA ARG A 45 -7.21 -13.61 11.01
C ARG A 45 -6.72 -12.72 12.16
N LYS A 46 -7.55 -12.59 13.19
CA LYS A 46 -7.21 -11.78 14.38
C LYS A 46 -5.94 -12.26 15.08
N ASP A 47 -5.70 -13.58 15.06
CA ASP A 47 -4.54 -14.26 15.65
C ASP A 47 -3.37 -14.43 14.68
N SER A 48 -3.53 -14.06 13.40
CA SER A 48 -2.45 -14.17 12.43
C SER A 48 -1.29 -13.24 12.77
N ILE A 49 -0.07 -13.76 12.63
CA ILE A 49 1.17 -13.00 12.77
C ILE A 49 1.53 -12.44 11.39
N VAL A 50 1.40 -11.13 11.24
CA VAL A 50 1.76 -10.41 10.03
C VAL A 50 2.92 -9.47 10.31
N ARG A 51 3.98 -9.56 9.53
CA ARG A 51 5.15 -8.66 9.59
C ARG A 51 5.80 -8.50 8.22
N PRO A 52 6.43 -7.36 7.92
CA PRO A 52 7.20 -7.25 6.70
C PRO A 52 8.46 -8.12 6.79
N ALA A 53 8.92 -8.64 5.66
CA ALA A 53 10.19 -9.36 5.55
C ALA A 53 11.39 -8.40 5.71
N GLU A 54 11.21 -7.15 5.29
CA GLU A 54 12.19 -6.08 5.36
C GLU A 54 11.53 -4.79 5.86
N LEU A 55 12.26 -3.97 6.62
CA LEU A 55 11.74 -2.71 7.17
C LEU A 55 11.88 -1.52 6.20
N GLN A 56 12.25 -1.79 4.95
CA GLN A 56 12.45 -0.78 3.92
C GLN A 56 11.67 -1.16 2.66
N GLY A 57 10.99 -0.19 2.07
CA GLY A 57 10.47 -0.28 0.71
C GLY A 57 11.15 0.73 -0.20
N ARG A 58 10.86 0.66 -1.49
CA ARG A 58 11.44 1.59 -2.47
C ARG A 58 10.42 2.15 -3.45
N ILE A 59 10.63 3.39 -3.84
CA ILE A 59 9.90 4.06 -4.93
C ILE A 59 10.89 4.40 -6.02
N VAL A 60 10.58 3.97 -7.24
CA VAL A 60 11.39 4.17 -8.42
C VAL A 60 10.71 5.19 -9.30
N ARG A 61 11.38 6.32 -9.55
CA ARG A 61 10.92 7.33 -10.51
C ARG A 61 10.88 6.74 -11.93
N LYS A 62 9.83 7.05 -12.71
CA LYS A 62 9.63 6.49 -14.08
C LYS A 62 10.14 7.42 -15.20
N ASP A 63 10.64 8.60 -14.86
CA ASP A 63 11.17 9.60 -15.80
C ASP A 63 12.72 9.57 -15.91
N GLY A 64 13.21 9.15 -17.08
CA GLY A 64 14.60 9.29 -17.51
C GLY A 64 15.55 8.15 -17.11
N ASN A 65 16.65 8.02 -17.84
CA ASN A 65 17.64 6.91 -17.82
C ASN A 65 18.28 6.55 -16.47
N THR A 66 17.94 7.23 -15.36
CA THR A 66 18.49 6.95 -14.02
C THR A 66 17.35 6.73 -13.03
N PRO A 67 17.17 5.51 -12.49
CA PRO A 67 16.17 5.27 -11.45
C PRO A 67 16.56 6.03 -10.18
N THR A 68 15.81 7.06 -9.82
CA THR A 68 15.89 7.65 -8.49
C THR A 68 15.13 6.75 -7.53
N GLU A 69 15.86 6.12 -6.60
CA GLU A 69 15.31 5.26 -5.55
C GLU A 69 15.07 6.08 -4.29
N LEU A 70 13.81 6.18 -3.86
CA LEU A 70 13.46 6.68 -2.53
C LEU A 70 13.22 5.49 -1.61
N ARG A 71 13.91 5.46 -0.48
CA ARG A 71 13.67 4.47 0.58
C ARG A 71 12.75 5.03 1.63
N PHE A 72 11.90 4.18 2.17
CA PHE A 72 11.01 4.54 3.27
C PHE A 72 10.98 3.43 4.30
N GLY A 73 10.77 3.83 5.56
CA GLY A 73 10.60 2.92 6.67
C GLY A 73 9.23 2.27 6.65
N PHE A 74 9.18 1.00 7.01
CA PHE A 74 7.95 0.24 7.22
C PHE A 74 7.73 0.09 8.72
N ALA A 75 6.70 0.74 9.26
CA ALA A 75 6.34 0.61 10.67
C ALA A 75 4.93 0.05 10.81
N ARG A 76 4.76 -0.94 11.68
CA ARG A 76 3.43 -1.38 12.09
C ARG A 76 2.75 -0.22 12.83
N ARG A 77 1.54 0.12 12.42
CA ARG A 77 0.70 1.08 13.13
C ARG A 77 -0.55 0.35 13.57
N ASP A 78 -0.69 0.20 14.89
CA ASP A 78 -1.89 -0.38 15.49
C ASP A 78 -3.05 0.63 15.57
N GLU A 79 -2.87 1.88 15.09
CA GLU A 79 -3.98 2.83 15.03
C GLU A 79 -5.09 2.31 14.13
N VAL A 80 -6.28 2.30 14.73
CA VAL A 80 -7.55 2.24 14.05
C VAL A 80 -7.63 3.47 13.13
N LEU A 81 -7.25 3.33 11.85
CA LEU A 81 -7.64 4.32 10.84
C LEU A 81 -9.16 4.52 11.00
N SER A 82 -9.64 5.77 10.96
CA SER A 82 -11.04 6.05 11.29
C SER A 82 -11.99 5.08 10.57
N PRO A 83 -12.89 4.39 11.29
CA PRO A 83 -13.67 3.26 10.76
C PRO A 83 -14.55 3.62 9.56
N HIS A 84 -14.80 4.90 9.33
CA HIS A 84 -15.59 5.41 8.20
C HIS A 84 -14.85 5.38 6.85
N ALA A 85 -13.53 5.13 6.82
CA ALA A 85 -12.73 5.07 5.60
C ALA A 85 -12.11 3.68 5.32
N ILE A 86 -12.35 2.69 6.18
CA ILE A 86 -11.88 1.31 5.98
C ILE A 86 -13.07 0.42 5.62
N PRO A 87 -13.00 -0.36 4.53
CA PRO A 87 -13.93 -1.47 4.33
C PRO A 87 -13.91 -2.40 5.55
N VAL A 88 -15.07 -2.63 6.16
CA VAL A 88 -15.18 -3.56 7.29
C VAL A 88 -14.70 -4.94 6.83
N PRO A 89 -13.68 -5.53 7.48
CA PRO A 89 -13.20 -6.84 7.10
C PRO A 89 -14.29 -7.89 7.37
N PRO A 90 -14.41 -8.94 6.53
CA PRO A 90 -15.26 -10.09 6.79
C PRO A 90 -15.13 -10.64 8.22
N HIS A 91 -16.22 -11.19 8.76
CA HIS A 91 -16.26 -11.78 10.11
C HIS A 91 -15.08 -12.73 10.35
N GLY A 92 -14.39 -12.54 11.48
CA GLY A 92 -13.22 -13.36 11.86
C GLY A 92 -11.87 -12.87 11.30
N THR A 93 -11.87 -11.80 10.48
CA THR A 93 -10.64 -11.18 9.95
C THR A 93 -10.44 -9.75 10.44
N VAL A 94 -9.20 -9.29 10.41
CA VAL A 94 -8.78 -7.93 10.77
C VAL A 94 -7.84 -7.38 9.69
N TRP A 95 -7.74 -6.06 9.62
CA TRP A 95 -6.72 -5.39 8.84
C TRP A 95 -5.48 -5.14 9.70
N HIS A 96 -4.35 -5.73 9.30
CA HIS A 96 -3.03 -5.40 9.84
C HIS A 96 -2.46 -4.24 9.02
N THR A 97 -2.26 -3.07 9.65
CA THR A 97 -1.86 -1.84 8.95
C THR A 97 -0.39 -1.51 9.19
N PHE A 98 0.32 -1.20 8.11
CA PHE A 98 1.70 -0.78 8.09
C PHE A 98 1.77 0.58 7.39
N VAL A 99 2.46 1.54 7.98
CA VAL A 99 2.62 2.89 7.42
C VAL A 99 4.02 3.08 6.87
N PHE A 100 4.10 3.89 5.82
CA PHE A 100 5.36 4.34 5.25
C PHE A 100 5.82 5.58 6.00
N THR A 101 7.04 5.52 6.54
CA THR A 101 7.64 6.65 7.26
C THR A 101 8.86 7.17 6.51
N GLY A 102 9.14 8.47 6.64
CA GLY A 102 10.30 9.10 6.00
C GLY A 102 10.19 9.27 4.48
N LEU A 103 8.98 9.18 3.91
CA LEU A 103 8.75 9.51 2.50
C LEU A 103 8.90 11.02 2.28
N PRO A 104 9.77 11.48 1.36
CA PRO A 104 9.75 12.87 0.94
C PRO A 104 8.49 13.14 0.11
N PRO A 105 8.13 14.41 -0.13
CA PRO A 105 7.06 14.74 -1.07
C PRO A 105 7.33 14.09 -2.44
N ILE A 106 6.38 13.27 -2.90
CA ILE A 106 6.43 12.64 -4.21
C ILE A 106 5.60 13.51 -5.16
N ASP A 107 6.25 14.08 -6.17
CA ASP A 107 5.69 14.98 -7.18
C ASP A 107 5.84 14.44 -8.62
N PHE A 108 6.24 13.17 -8.76
CA PHE A 108 6.52 12.49 -10.03
C PHE A 108 5.75 11.17 -10.15
N PRO A 109 5.45 10.68 -11.37
CA PRO A 109 4.96 9.32 -11.60
C PRO A 109 6.08 8.29 -11.41
N GLY A 110 5.74 7.10 -10.89
CA GLY A 110 6.75 6.13 -10.51
C GLY A 110 6.23 4.71 -10.39
N ARG A 111 7.08 3.86 -9.81
CA ARG A 111 6.76 2.50 -9.41
C ARG A 111 7.02 2.34 -7.92
N LEU A 112 6.02 1.88 -7.19
CA LEU A 112 6.12 1.47 -5.79
C LEU A 112 6.49 -0.01 -5.72
N GLU A 113 7.57 -0.32 -5.02
CA GLU A 113 7.99 -1.68 -4.72
C GLU A 113 7.99 -1.89 -3.21
N LEU A 114 7.06 -2.74 -2.76
CA LEU A 114 6.86 -3.05 -1.35
C LEU A 114 7.65 -4.30 -0.98
N PRO A 115 8.22 -4.36 0.24
CA PRO A 115 8.86 -5.57 0.74
C PRO A 115 7.82 -6.68 0.88
N ALA A 116 8.22 -7.93 0.63
CA ALA A 116 7.35 -9.08 0.86
C ALA A 116 6.83 -9.10 2.31
N MET A 117 5.65 -9.68 2.50
CA MET A 117 5.03 -9.82 3.81
C MET A 117 5.18 -11.26 4.29
N ILE A 118 5.44 -11.45 5.58
CA ILE A 118 5.41 -12.76 6.23
C ILE A 118 4.08 -12.86 6.98
N VAL A 119 3.26 -13.83 6.58
CA VAL A 119 1.94 -14.11 7.16
C VAL A 119 1.95 -15.53 7.69
N ASP A 120 1.81 -15.69 9.01
CA ASP A 120 1.83 -17.00 9.69
C ASP A 120 3.06 -17.86 9.30
N GLY A 121 4.21 -17.20 9.13
CA GLY A 121 5.49 -17.83 8.75
C GLY A 121 5.69 -18.04 7.24
N VAL A 122 4.68 -17.77 6.41
CA VAL A 122 4.76 -17.90 4.95
C VAL A 122 5.15 -16.57 4.33
N LEU A 123 6.14 -16.59 3.43
CA LEU A 123 6.53 -15.43 2.65
C LEU A 123 5.52 -15.19 1.52
N VAL A 124 4.86 -14.04 1.55
CA VAL A 124 3.87 -13.60 0.58
C VAL A 124 4.45 -12.45 -0.23
N PRO A 125 4.76 -12.64 -1.53
CA PRO A 125 5.35 -11.61 -2.36
C PRO A 125 4.34 -10.47 -2.59
N MET A 126 4.87 -9.25 -2.62
CA MET A 126 4.13 -8.05 -3.03
C MET A 126 4.40 -7.74 -4.50
N PRO A 127 3.36 -7.43 -5.29
CA PRO A 127 3.56 -6.92 -6.63
C PRO A 127 4.09 -5.47 -6.58
N ALA A 128 4.73 -5.07 -7.67
CA ALA A 128 5.08 -3.67 -7.91
C ALA A 128 3.91 -2.93 -8.56
N PHE A 129 3.66 -1.70 -8.14
CA PHE A 129 2.59 -0.86 -8.67
C PHE A 129 3.15 0.35 -9.38
N ASP A 130 2.80 0.51 -10.65
CA ASP A 130 3.07 1.76 -11.36
C ASP A 130 1.98 2.77 -10.97
N PHE A 131 2.36 4.01 -10.70
CA PHE A 131 1.45 5.08 -10.32
C PHE A 131 1.74 6.38 -11.05
N GLU A 132 0.70 7.20 -11.19
CA GLU A 132 0.76 8.55 -11.72
C GLU A 132 0.18 9.54 -10.72
N ILE A 133 0.63 10.79 -10.81
CA ILE A 133 0.03 11.88 -10.04
C ILE A 133 -1.05 12.55 -10.88
N ARG A 134 -2.29 12.55 -10.37
CA ARG A 134 -3.44 13.14 -11.07
C ARG A 134 -4.00 14.32 -10.26
N PRO A 135 -4.37 15.44 -10.91
CA PRO A 135 -4.86 16.65 -10.22
C PRO A 135 -6.03 16.40 -9.25
N TRP A 136 -6.91 15.45 -9.57
CA TRP A 136 -8.14 15.18 -8.82
C TRP A 136 -8.12 13.88 -8.00
N ALA A 137 -7.08 13.06 -8.15
CA ALA A 137 -6.97 11.76 -7.50
C ALA A 137 -5.71 11.63 -6.63
N GLY A 138 -4.80 12.60 -6.66
CA GLY A 138 -3.53 12.51 -5.97
C GLY A 138 -2.65 11.46 -6.64
N PHE A 139 -2.77 10.20 -6.23
CA PHE A 139 -2.03 9.05 -6.74
C PHE A 139 -3.00 8.05 -7.36
N ALA A 140 -2.78 7.65 -8.61
CA ALA A 140 -3.59 6.64 -9.28
C ALA A 140 -2.69 5.47 -9.72
N PRO A 141 -2.94 4.23 -9.27
CA PRO A 141 -2.26 3.07 -9.83
C PRO A 141 -2.68 2.88 -11.30
N ILE A 142 -1.73 2.55 -12.16
CA ILE A 142 -1.91 2.49 -13.63
C ILE A 142 -1.95 1.04 -14.13
N ASN A 143 -1.33 0.12 -13.39
CA ASN A 143 -1.22 -1.29 -13.75
C ASN A 143 -2.22 -2.19 -12.99
N CYS A 144 -3.33 -1.60 -12.56
CA CYS A 144 -4.42 -2.33 -11.91
C CYS A 144 -5.51 -2.72 -12.92
#